data_AF-A0AB38VLP0-F1
#
_entry.id   AF-A0AB38VLP0-F1
#
_cell.length_a   1.000
_cell.length_b   1.000
_cell.length_c   1.000
_cell.angle_alpha   90.00
_cell.angle_beta   90.00
_cell.angle_gamma   90.00
#
_symmetry.space_group_name_H-M   'P 1'
#
loop_
_entity.id
_entity.type
_entity.pdbx_description
1 polymer ?
#
loop_
_entity_poly.entity_id
_entity_poly.type
_entity_poly.pdbx_seq_one_letter_code
_entity_poly.pdbx_strand_id
1 'polypeptide(L)'
;MTKNELNEIIDACFIHLNAMKHHYTKKRQFELDVIEEGNLDQINDLLDDITGGIERGGFTELEVRYIYDDTEGLWADVSTDFRKVIF
;
A
#
# COMPACT_ATOMS: atom_id res chain seq x y z
N MET A 1 -10.59 -9.46 16.59
CA MET A 1 -11.40 -9.18 15.38
C MET A 1 -11.93 -10.47 14.78
N THR A 2 -13.04 -10.43 14.06
CA THR A 2 -13.57 -11.55 13.27
C THR A 2 -12.79 -11.72 11.96
N LYS A 3 -12.88 -12.89 11.33
CA LYS A 3 -12.25 -13.14 10.02
C LYS A 3 -12.73 -12.15 8.95
N ASN A 4 -14.01 -11.76 8.99
CA ASN A 4 -14.54 -10.78 8.04
C ASN A 4 -13.96 -9.39 8.26
N GLU A 5 -13.87 -8.93 9.52
CA GLU A 5 -13.23 -7.64 9.84
C GLU A 5 -11.76 -7.61 9.41
N LEU A 6 -11.04 -8.72 9.58
CA LEU A 6 -9.65 -8.85 9.12
C LEU A 6 -9.54 -8.73 7.59
N ASN A 7 -10.44 -9.40 6.86
CA ASN A 7 -10.47 -9.33 5.41
C ASN A 7 -10.83 -7.92 4.91
N GLU A 8 -11.79 -7.24 5.54
CA GLU A 8 -12.18 -5.88 5.16
C GLU A 8 -11.02 -4.88 5.30
N ILE A 9 -10.21 -5.02 6.36
CA ILE A 9 -9.00 -4.19 6.51
C ILE A 9 -7.99 -4.49 5.41
N ILE A 10 -7.71 -5.76 5.13
CA ILE A 10 -6.77 -6.15 4.09
C ILE A 10 -7.23 -5.68 2.70
N ASP A 11 -8.53 -5.79 2.39
CA ASP A 11 -9.10 -5.31 1.14
C ASP A 11 -8.89 -3.79 0.99
N ALA A 12 -9.12 -3.03 2.06
CA ALA A 12 -8.89 -1.58 2.08
C ALA A 12 -7.40 -1.24 1.84
N CYS A 13 -6.48 -1.91 2.57
CA CYS A 13 -5.04 -1.75 2.38
C CYS A 13 -4.62 -2.07 0.95
N PHE A 14 -5.10 -3.18 0.39
CA PHE A 14 -4.79 -3.59 -0.98
C PHE A 14 -5.23 -2.55 -2.01
N ILE A 15 -6.42 -1.98 -1.86
CA ILE A 15 -6.91 -0.90 -2.73
C ILE A 15 -6.03 0.34 -2.62
N HIS A 16 -5.69 0.78 -1.40
CA HIS A 16 -4.83 1.96 -1.18
C HIS A 16 -3.43 1.77 -1.78
N LEU A 17 -2.81 0.61 -1.53
CA LEU A 17 -1.48 0.28 -2.07
C LEU A 17 -1.48 0.27 -3.60
N ASN A 18 -2.51 -0.31 -4.24
CA ASN A 18 -2.62 -0.28 -5.70
C ASN A 18 -2.81 1.14 -6.26
N ALA A 19 -3.56 2.01 -5.56
CA ALA A 19 -3.70 3.40 -5.95
C ALA A 19 -2.37 4.16 -5.86
N MET A 20 -1.60 3.94 -4.79
CA MET A 20 -0.25 4.51 -4.63
C MET A 20 0.73 3.97 -5.68
N LYS A 21 0.73 2.66 -5.94
CA LYS A 21 1.54 2.06 -7.01
C LYS A 21 1.22 2.67 -8.37
N HIS A 22 -0.06 2.89 -8.67
CA HIS A 22 -0.48 3.53 -9.92
C HIS A 22 0.07 4.96 -10.04
N HIS A 23 0.16 5.70 -8.93
CA HIS A 23 0.77 7.03 -8.92
C HIS A 23 2.19 7.02 -9.44
N TYR A 24 3.02 6.15 -8.86
CA TYR A 24 4.45 6.10 -9.12
C TYR A 24 4.78 5.46 -10.47
N THR A 25 3.93 4.57 -10.96
CA THR A 25 4.11 3.88 -12.25
C THR A 25 3.50 4.62 -13.44
N LYS A 26 2.77 5.72 -13.22
CA LYS A 26 2.21 6.53 -14.30
C LYS A 26 3.33 7.21 -15.10
N LYS A 27 3.15 7.30 -16.43
CA LYS A 27 4.07 8.01 -17.32
C LYS A 27 4.26 9.47 -16.87
N ARG A 28 5.52 9.87 -16.71
CA ARG A 28 5.97 11.14 -16.13
C ARG A 28 7.16 11.68 -16.92
N GLN A 29 7.42 12.99 -16.76
CA GLN A 29 8.50 13.69 -17.47
C GLN A 29 9.88 13.35 -16.91
N PHE A 30 9.96 13.03 -15.62
CA PHE A 30 11.19 12.71 -14.90
C PHE A 30 11.06 11.34 -14.22
N GLU A 31 12.17 10.62 -14.06
CA GLU A 31 12.23 9.35 -13.32
C GLU A 31 11.98 9.56 -11.82
N LEU A 32 11.63 8.48 -11.10
CA LEU A 32 11.43 8.47 -9.65
C LEU A 32 12.69 8.97 -8.95
N ASP A 33 12.53 9.88 -7.99
CA ASP A 33 13.64 10.19 -7.10
C ASP A 33 13.82 9.06 -6.07
N VAL A 34 14.93 9.08 -5.34
CA VAL A 34 15.31 8.00 -4.40
C VAL A 34 14.24 7.77 -3.32
N ILE A 35 13.52 8.81 -2.89
CA ILE A 35 12.45 8.69 -1.89
C ILE A 35 11.23 8.04 -2.55
N GLU A 36 10.86 8.49 -3.74
CA GLU A 36 9.74 7.91 -4.50
C GLU A 36 10.00 6.43 -4.90
N GLU A 37 11.24 6.08 -5.26
CA GLU A 37 11.65 4.69 -5.50
C GLU A 37 11.50 3.84 -4.23
N GLY A 38 12.02 4.33 -3.10
CA GLY A 38 11.88 3.65 -1.81
C GLY A 38 10.42 3.45 -1.40
N ASN A 39 9.56 4.45 -1.64
CA ASN A 39 8.12 4.31 -1.40
C ASN A 39 7.49 3.26 -2.32
N LEU A 40 7.86 3.23 -3.61
CA LEU A 40 7.35 2.23 -4.55
C LEU A 40 7.80 0.81 -4.17
N ASP A 41 9.03 0.64 -3.72
CA ASP A 41 9.54 -0.65 -3.23
C ASP A 41 8.75 -1.12 -2.02
N GLN A 42 8.53 -0.25 -1.02
CA GLN A 42 7.71 -0.57 0.15
C GLN A 42 6.25 -0.92 -0.22
N ILE A 43 5.67 -0.23 -1.21
CA ILE A 43 4.33 -0.58 -1.71
C ILE A 43 4.33 -1.99 -2.31
N ASN A 44 5.35 -2.35 -3.09
CA ASN A 44 5.45 -3.68 -3.70
C ASN A 44 5.61 -4.76 -2.63
N ASP A 45 6.47 -4.55 -1.64
CA ASP A 45 6.68 -5.49 -0.54
C ASP A 45 5.37 -5.76 0.23
N LEU A 46 4.61 -4.71 0.55
CA LEU A 46 3.31 -4.85 1.23
C LEU A 46 2.26 -5.56 0.37
N LEU A 47 2.25 -5.33 -0.95
CA LEU A 47 1.36 -6.03 -1.88
C LEU A 47 1.71 -7.52 -1.99
N ASP A 48 3.01 -7.85 -1.97
CA ASP A 48 3.50 -9.22 -1.99
C ASP A 48 3.16 -9.93 -0.66
N ASP A 49 3.29 -9.25 0.48
CA ASP A 49 2.88 -9.77 1.79
C ASP A 49 1.37 -10.07 1.85
N ILE A 50 0.54 -9.17 1.31
CA ILE A 50 -0.91 -9.40 1.20
C ILE A 50 -1.19 -10.61 0.30
N THR A 51 -0.55 -10.68 -0.87
CA THR A 51 -0.77 -11.78 -1.81
C THR A 51 -0.35 -13.11 -1.19
N GLY A 52 0.82 -13.16 -0.55
CA GLY A 52 1.31 -14.34 0.15
C GLY A 52 0.44 -14.74 1.35
N GLY A 53 -0.14 -13.78 2.07
CA GLY A 53 -1.12 -14.07 3.13
C GLY A 53 -2.41 -14.70 2.60
N ILE A 54 -2.93 -14.21 1.47
CA ILE A 54 -4.09 -14.80 0.80
C ILE A 54 -3.80 -16.24 0.36
N GLU A 55 -2.64 -16.49 -0.24
CA GLU A 55 -2.21 -17.83 -0.67
C GLU A 55 -2.04 -18.80 0.52
N ARG A 56 -1.61 -18.30 1.68
CA ARG A 56 -1.50 -19.07 2.94
C ARG A 56 -2.86 -19.36 3.59
N GLY A 57 -3.96 -18.81 3.09
CA GLY A 57 -5.33 -19.06 3.56
C GLY A 57 -5.90 -17.99 4.50
N GLY A 58 -5.22 -16.85 4.62
CA GLY A 58 -5.66 -15.68 5.38
C GLY A 58 -4.60 -15.18 6.37
N PHE A 59 -5.02 -14.24 7.21
CA PHE A 59 -4.12 -13.48 8.09
C PHE A 59 -4.48 -13.65 9.56
N THR A 60 -3.48 -13.57 10.41
CA THR A 60 -3.67 -13.34 11.84
C THR A 60 -4.00 -11.87 12.11
N GLU A 61 -4.62 -11.59 13.26
CA GLU A 61 -4.90 -10.20 13.68
C GLU A 61 -3.62 -9.35 13.79
N LEU A 62 -2.51 -9.97 14.17
CA LEU A 62 -1.23 -9.29 14.26
C LEU A 62 -0.69 -8.88 12.88
N GLU A 63 -0.70 -9.79 11.90
CA GLU A 63 -0.29 -9.49 10.52
C GLU A 63 -1.15 -8.38 9.90
N VAL A 64 -2.48 -8.42 10.11
CA VAL A 64 -3.37 -7.37 9.61
C VAL A 64 -3.05 -6.00 10.21
N ARG A 65 -2.75 -5.93 11.52
CA ARG A 65 -2.37 -4.67 12.16
C ARG A 65 -1.07 -4.11 11.60
N TYR A 66 -0.05 -4.95 11.39
CA TYR A 66 1.20 -4.51 10.78
C TYR A 66 0.99 -3.96 9.37
N ILE A 67 0.28 -4.70 8.52
CA ILE A 67 -0.03 -4.26 7.14
C ILE A 67 -0.82 -2.94 7.17
N TYR A 68 -1.79 -2.81 8.08
CA TYR A 68 -2.57 -1.60 8.23
C TYR A 68 -1.72 -0.40 8.65
N ASP A 69 -0.95 -0.54 9.73
CA ASP A 69 -0.12 0.56 10.26
C ASP A 69 0.92 1.03 9.22
N ASP A 70 1.56 0.09 8.52
CA ASP A 70 2.53 0.40 7.47
C ASP A 70 1.87 1.07 6.25
N THR A 71 0.69 0.59 5.85
CA THR A 71 -0.08 1.19 4.74
C THR A 71 -0.52 2.61 5.08
N GLU A 72 -0.99 2.86 6.31
CA GLU A 72 -1.42 4.19 6.75
C GLU A 72 -0.24 5.16 6.86
N GLY A 73 0.90 4.70 7.39
CA GLY A 73 2.13 5.48 7.44
C GLY A 73 2.56 5.92 6.04
N LEU A 74 2.63 4.97 5.12
CA LEU A 74 2.98 5.24 3.73
C LEU A 74 1.96 6.15 3.04
N TRP A 75 0.67 5.93 3.27
CA TRP A 75 -0.38 6.80 2.73
C TRP A 75 -0.25 8.25 3.22
N ALA A 76 0.08 8.46 4.50
CA ALA A 76 0.28 9.82 5.02
C ALA A 76 1.42 10.55 4.29
N ASP A 77 2.50 9.84 3.97
CA ASP A 77 3.65 10.39 3.25
C ASP A 77 3.31 10.66 1.77
N VAL A 78 2.75 9.66 1.08
CA VAL A 78 2.46 9.72 -0.37
C VAL A 78 1.28 10.65 -0.69
N SER A 79 0.27 10.73 0.18
CA SER A 79 -0.98 11.45 -0.13
C SER A 79 -0.82 12.96 -0.22
N THR A 80 0.24 13.50 0.35
CA THR A 80 0.61 14.91 0.22
C THR A 80 1.02 15.25 -1.22
N ASP A 81 1.63 14.29 -1.93
CA ASP A 81 2.09 14.48 -3.31
C ASP A 81 0.97 14.32 -4.33
N PHE A 82 -0.05 13.50 -4.05
CA PHE A 82 -1.27 13.43 -4.86
C PHE A 82 -1.96 14.78 -5.08
N ARG A 83 -1.95 15.66 -4.06
CA ARG A 83 -2.64 16.97 -4.13
C ARG A 83 -1.95 17.97 -5.05
N LYS A 84 -0.66 17.80 -5.35
CA LYS A 84 0.11 18.75 -6.18
C LYS A 84 -0.17 18.59 -7.69
N VAL A 85 -0.90 17.55 -8.10
CA VAL A 85 -1.17 17.22 -9.52
C VAL A 85 -2.45 17.90 -10.07
N ILE A 86 -3.15 18.72 -9.28
CA ILE A 86 -4.25 19.56 -9.77
C ILE A 86 -3.68 20.92 -10.20
N PHE A 87 -3.30 21.04 -11.48
CA PHE A 87 -3.09 22.31 -12.18
C PHE A 87 -3.92 22.33 -13.46
#